data_AF-E2B464-F1
#
_entry.id   AF-E2B464-F1
#
_cell.length_a   1.000
_cell.length_b   1.000
_cell.length_c   1.000
_cell.angle_alpha   90.00
_cell.angle_beta   90.00
_cell.angle_gamma   90.00
#
_symmetry.space_group_name_H-M   'P 1'
#
loop_
_entity.id
_entity.type
_entity.pdbx_description
1 polymer ?
#
loop_
_entity_poly.entity_id
_entity_poly.type
_entity_poly.pdbx_seq_one_letter_code
_entity_poly.pdbx_strand_id
1 'polypeptide(L)' 'RQKLRELGWEVISHPPYSPDLAPSDYHLFKYLQNFLDGTKLASREACENELVKFLINRDEDFFNRGIMKLPSKWTKVI' A
#
# COMPACT_ATOMS: atom_id res chain seq x y z
N ARG A 1 6.39 -17.44 11.12
CA ARG A 1 6.37 -17.87 9.70
C ARG A 1 5.72 -19.24 9.48
N GLN A 2 5.35 -19.99 10.52
CA GLN A 2 4.73 -21.31 10.37
C GLN A 2 3.46 -21.27 9.49
N LYS A 3 2.48 -20.40 9.80
CA LYS A 3 1.29 -20.21 8.96
C LYS A 3 1.59 -19.81 7.51
N LEU A 4 2.60 -18.96 7.28
CA LEU A 4 2.99 -18.55 5.92
C LEU A 4 3.50 -19.74 5.10
N ARG A 5 4.25 -20.65 5.75
CA ARG A 5 4.71 -21.89 5.13
C ARG A 5 3.56 -22.87 4.88
N GLU A 6 2.64 -23.00 5.82
CA GLU A 6 1.43 -23.83 5.67
C GLU A 6 0.56 -23.35 4.50
N LEU A 7 0.49 -22.03 4.26
CA LEU A 7 -0.19 -21.43 3.12
C LEU A 7 0.63 -21.46 1.81
N GLY A 8 1.88 -21.92 1.85
CA GLY A 8 2.76 -21.95 0.68
C GLY A 8 3.22 -20.57 0.19
N TRP A 9 3.14 -19.53 1.03
CA TRP A 9 3.49 -18.17 0.63
C TRP A 9 5.00 -17.93 0.72
N GLU A 10 5.58 -17.48 -0.39
CA GLU A 10 6.95 -16.97 -0.40
C GLU A 10 7.01 -15.63 0.34
N VAL A 11 8.03 -15.48 1.20
CA VAL A 11 8.22 -14.26 1.97
C VAL A 11 9.46 -13.53 1.46
N ILE A 12 9.22 -12.40 0.79
CA ILE A 12 10.27 -11.53 0.25
C ILE A 12 11.01 -10.84 1.42
N SER A 13 12.33 -10.77 1.32
CA SER A 13 13.17 -10.05 2.28
C SER A 13 12.90 -8.55 2.20
N HIS A 14 12.66 -7.91 3.35
CA HIS A 14 12.43 -6.48 3.45
C HIS A 14 13.41 -5.87 4.47
N PRO A 15 14.24 -4.89 4.07
CA PRO A 15 15.17 -4.26 4.99
C PRO A 15 14.44 -3.44 6.06
N PRO A 16 15.03 -3.31 7.27
CA PRO A 16 14.49 -2.44 8.31
C PRO A 16 14.34 -0.98 7.83
N TYR A 17 13.33 -0.27 8.34
CA TYR A 17 13.11 1.16 8.11
C TYR A 17 13.09 1.60 6.64
N SER A 18 12.57 0.76 5.73
CA SER A 18 12.56 1.02 4.28
C SER A 18 11.14 1.21 3.70
N PRO A 19 10.38 2.22 4.17
CA PRO A 19 9.03 2.50 3.67
C PRO A 19 9.04 2.89 2.17
N ASP A 20 10.17 3.39 1.66
CA ASP A 20 10.37 3.67 0.25
C ASP A 20 10.39 2.41 -0.61
N LEU A 21 10.59 1.23 -0.02
CA LEU A 21 10.52 -0.08 -0.68
C LEU A 21 9.20 -0.81 -0.46
N ALA A 22 8.30 -0.29 0.37
CA ALA A 22 6.98 -0.88 0.61
C ALA A 22 5.91 -0.23 -0.30
N PRO A 23 5.33 -0.98 -1.27
CA PRO A 23 4.32 -0.41 -2.18
C PRO A 23 3.10 0.17 -1.45
N SER A 24 2.73 -0.41 -0.32
CA SER A 24 1.68 0.13 0.55
C SER A 24 2.02 1.54 1.03
N ASP A 25 3.25 1.77 1.50
CA ASP A 25 3.67 3.06 2.04
C ASP A 25 3.91 4.11 0.95
N TYR A 26 4.77 3.82 -0.03
CA TYR A 26 5.16 4.84 -1.02
C TYR A 26 4.08 5.15 -2.06
N HIS A 27 3.10 4.27 -2.24
CA HIS A 27 2.05 4.41 -3.26
C HIS A 27 0.66 4.45 -2.61
N LEU A 28 0.16 3.33 -2.08
CA LEU A 28 -1.24 3.24 -1.64
C LEU A 28 -1.59 4.29 -0.57
N PHE A 29 -0.86 4.28 0.55
CA PHE A 29 -1.10 5.18 1.68
C PHE A 29 -0.76 6.62 1.35
N LYS A 30 0.23 6.87 0.50
CA LYS A 30 0.50 8.21 -0.01
C LYS A 30 -0.72 8.82 -0.72
N TYR A 31 -1.34 8.06 -1.63
CA TYR A 31 -2.55 8.55 -2.30
C TYR A 31 -3.77 8.59 -1.39
N LEU A 32 -3.86 7.68 -0.42
CA LEU A 32 -4.94 7.70 0.57
C LEU A 32 -4.85 8.93 1.48
N GLN A 33 -3.66 9.28 1.97
CA GLN A 33 -3.44 10.48 2.77
C GLN A 33 -3.86 11.73 2.00
N ASN A 34 -3.47 11.84 0.72
CA ASN A 34 -3.91 12.95 -0.14
C ASN A 34 -5.42 12.98 -0.35
N PHE A 35 -6.08 11.82 -0.45
CA PHE A 35 -7.53 11.72 -0.61
C PHE A 35 -8.28 12.14 0.67
N LEU A 36 -7.73 11.80 1.83
CA LEU A 36 -8.31 12.13 3.13
C LEU A 36 -7.91 13.51 3.65
N ASP A 37 -7.02 14.22 2.96
CA ASP A 37 -6.52 15.51 3.41
C ASP A 37 -7.69 16.51 3.58
N GLY A 38 -7.70 17.19 4.73
CA GLY A 38 -8.80 18.08 5.13
C GLY A 38 -10.14 17.40 5.49
N THR A 39 -10.26 16.08 5.39
CA THR A 39 -11.50 15.36 5.70
C THR A 39 -11.58 15.02 7.19
N LYS A 40 -12.70 15.39 7.85
CA LYS A 40 -13.00 14.99 9.23
C LYS A 40 -13.77 13.69 9.26
N LEU A 41 -13.19 12.65 9.84
CA LEU A 41 -13.82 11.35 10.02
C LEU A 41 -14.53 11.33 11.39
N ALA A 42 -15.86 11.44 11.37
CA ALA A 42 -16.67 11.59 12.59
C ALA A 42 -16.95 10.28 13.34
N SER A 43 -16.77 9.14 12.68
CA SER A 43 -16.96 7.82 13.27
C SER A 43 -16.11 6.77 12.55
N ARG A 44 -16.08 5.56 13.12
CA ARG A 44 -15.43 4.41 12.50
C ARG A 44 -16.10 4.05 11.16
N GLU A 45 -17.43 4.07 11.13
CA GLU A 45 -18.22 3.76 9.92
C GLU A 45 -17.94 4.79 8.83
N ALA A 46 -17.80 6.08 9.17
CA ALA A 46 -17.43 7.12 8.23
C ALA A 46 -16.02 6.88 7.65
N CYS A 47 -15.07 6.45 8.48
CA CYS A 47 -13.72 6.07 8.03
C CYS A 47 -13.75 4.87 7.07
N GLU A 48 -14.44 3.79 7.45
CA GLU A 48 -14.57 2.58 6.62
C GLU A 48 -15.21 2.91 5.26
N ASN A 49 -16.24 3.76 5.23
CA ASN A 49 -16.89 4.19 3.99
C ASN A 49 -15.96 4.99 3.07
N GLU A 50 -15.17 5.95 3.59
CA GLU A 50 -14.20 6.69 2.78
C GLU A 50 -13.05 5.79 2.28
N LEU A 51 -12.62 4.80 3.08
CA LEU A 51 -11.65 3.79 2.63
C LEU A 51 -12.18 2.94 1.47
N VAL A 52 -13.41 2.43 1.59
CA VAL A 52 -14.05 1.63 0.54
C VAL A 52 -14.22 2.46 -0.73
N LYS A 53 -14.69 3.70 -0.59
CA LYS A 53 -14.84 4.65 -1.70
C LYS A 53 -13.51 4.95 -2.39
N PHE A 54 -12.43 5.15 -1.62
CA PHE A 54 -11.09 5.32 -2.17
C PHE A 54 -10.67 4.10 -3.00
N LEU A 55 -10.81 2.88 -2.47
CA LEU A 55 -10.37 1.66 -3.13
C LEU A 55 -11.17 1.34 -4.40
N ILE A 56 -12.50 1.48 -4.37
CA ILE A 56 -13.38 1.22 -5.53
C ILE A 56 -13.12 2.24 -6.66
N ASN A 57 -12.68 3.45 -6.32
CA ASN A 57 -12.37 4.48 -7.30
C ASN A 57 -10.98 4.30 -7.96
N ARG A 58 -10.20 3.28 -7.59
CA ARG A 58 -8.90 3.01 -8.24
C ARG A 58 -9.06 1.96 -9.33
N ASP A 59 -8.48 2.25 -10.49
CA ASP A 59 -8.37 1.30 -11.59
C ASP A 59 -7.28 0.25 -11.29
N GLU A 60 -7.30 -0.85 -12.06
CA GLU A 60 -6.27 -1.89 -11.97
C GLU A 60 -4.87 -1.30 -12.21
N ASP A 61 -4.78 -0.38 -13.17
CA ASP A 61 -3.53 0.30 -13.52
C ASP A 61 -2.93 1.07 -12.35
N PHE A 62 -3.75 1.62 -11.44
CA PHE A 62 -3.25 2.26 -10.23
C PHE A 62 -2.46 1.28 -9.37
N PHE A 63 -2.98 0.08 -9.12
CA PHE A 63 -2.30 -0.93 -8.33
C PHE A 63 -1.07 -1.48 -9.07
N ASN A 64 -1.22 -1.77 -10.36
CA ASN A 64 -0.12 -2.22 -11.22
C ASN A 64 1.04 -1.22 -11.22
N ARG A 65 0.78 0.08 -11.37
CA ARG A 65 1.80 1.13 -11.28
C ARG A 65 2.50 1.18 -9.92
N GLY A 66 1.78 0.88 -8.84
CA GLY A 66 2.35 0.79 -7.51
C GLY A 66 3.40 -0.31 -7.40
N ILE A 67 3.04 -1.53 -7.83
CA ILE A 67 3.91 -2.70 -7.79
C ILE A 67 5.07 -2.58 -8.78
N MET A 68 4.81 -2.15 -10.02
CA MET A 68 5.82 -2.09 -11.09
C MET A 68 6.90 -1.02 -10.86
N LYS A 69 6.73 -0.13 -9.87
CA LYS A 69 7.80 0.79 -9.43
C LYS A 69 8.86 0.11 -8.56
N LEU A 70 8.58 -1.07 -8.01
CA LEU A 70 9.46 -1.74 -7.06
C LEU A 70 10.87 -2.05 -7.64
N PRO A 71 11.02 -2.57 -8.87
CA PRO A 71 12.35 -2.81 -9.45
C PRO A 71 13.21 -1.54 -9.52
N SER A 72 12.61 -0.42 -9.97
CA SER A 72 13.32 0.87 -10.07
C SER A 72 13.75 1.44 -8.72
N LYS A 73 13.01 1.10 -7.65
CA LYS A 73 13.31 1.52 -6.27
C LYS A 73 14.41 0.67 -5.68
N TRP A 74 14.39 -0.65 -5.91
CA TRP A 74 15.50 -1.52 -5.50
C TRP A 74 16.83 -1.12 -6.13
N THR A 75 16.86 -0.75 -7.42
CA THR A 75 18.10 -0.28 -8.08
C THR A 75 18.70 0.98 -7.44
N LYS A 76 17.89 1.82 -6.77
CA LYS A 76 18.38 3.05 -6.12
C LYS A 76 18.91 2.85 -4.71
N VAL A 77 18.60 1.71 -4.09
CA VAL A 77 19.03 1.36 -2.72
C VAL A 77 20.29 0.49 -2.73
N ILE A 78 20.63 -0.10 -3.89
CA ILE A 78 21.87 -0.85 -4.14
C ILE A 78 23.00 0.11 -4.51
#